data_AF-A4S142-F1
#
_entry.id   AF-A4S142-F1
#
_cell.length_a   1.000
_cell.length_b   1.000
_cell.length_c   1.000
_cell.angle_alpha   90.00
_cell.angle_beta   90.00
_cell.angle_gamma   90.00
#
_symmetry.space_group_name_H-M   'P 1'
#
loop_
_entity.id
_entity.type
_entity.pdbx_description
1 polymer ?
#
loop_
_entity_poly.entity_id
_entity_poly.type
_entity_poly.pdbx_seq_one_letter_code
_entity_poly.pdbx_strand_id
1 'polypeptide(L)'
;MSVSTSAHASTWREEKHEHAKDVARALRARCLERNIDSIFELDEFTDEALFTQLGESLLGASGRVPAKSFKHSAHFKSIVKHEYDAMYGDVRESKSDSEELASPRKSPPTRTSPRRRREDTTTVFERWKARLRVLEDVITFVALLAVCFVAGILLCDVCENHFQELAKPATREDDASPFATP
;
A
#
# COMPACT_ATOMS: atom_id res chain seq x y z
N MET A 1 44.00 -21.48 5.34
CA MET A 1 42.64 -21.94 5.02
C MET A 1 41.78 -20.70 4.86
N SER A 2 41.44 -20.36 3.62
CA SER A 2 40.75 -19.11 3.29
C SER A 2 39.26 -19.25 3.56
N VAL A 3 38.76 -18.49 4.54
CA VAL A 3 37.34 -18.38 4.87
C VAL A 3 36.65 -17.70 3.70
N SER A 4 35.77 -18.44 3.02
CA SER A 4 34.97 -17.95 1.90
C SER A 4 33.92 -16.98 2.40
N THR A 5 34.12 -15.69 2.16
CA THR A 5 33.18 -14.62 2.48
C THR A 5 32.08 -14.51 1.42
N SER A 6 30.87 -14.92 1.82
CA SER A 6 29.55 -14.45 1.38
C SER A 6 29.27 -14.34 -0.13
N ALA A 7 28.66 -15.39 -0.68
CA ALA A 7 27.92 -15.38 -1.95
C ALA A 7 26.38 -15.27 -1.75
N HIS A 8 25.90 -14.60 -0.69
CA HIS A 8 24.49 -14.66 -0.25
C HIS A 8 23.67 -13.37 -0.41
N ALA A 9 24.22 -12.31 -1.00
CA ALA A 9 23.48 -11.05 -1.14
C ALA A 9 22.46 -11.03 -2.30
N SER A 10 22.62 -11.90 -3.32
CA SER A 10 21.73 -11.95 -4.49
C SER A 10 20.53 -12.90 -4.31
N THR A 11 20.56 -13.83 -3.36
CA THR A 11 19.50 -14.85 -3.19
C THR A 11 18.24 -14.33 -2.50
N TRP A 12 18.35 -13.25 -1.71
CA TRP A 12 17.22 -12.76 -0.95
C TRP A 12 16.05 -12.26 -1.83
N ARG A 13 16.29 -11.83 -3.07
CA ARG A 13 15.20 -11.42 -3.96
C ARG A 13 14.26 -12.60 -4.25
N GLU A 14 14.83 -13.76 -4.56
CA GLU A 14 14.07 -14.99 -4.84
C GLU A 14 13.48 -15.57 -3.55
N GLU A 15 14.26 -15.62 -2.48
CA GLU A 15 13.81 -16.07 -1.15
C GLU A 15 12.69 -15.19 -0.57
N LYS A 16 12.66 -13.89 -0.89
CA LYS A 16 11.59 -12.96 -0.49
C LYS A 16 10.24 -13.36 -1.11
N HIS A 17 10.23 -13.78 -2.37
CA HIS A 17 9.00 -14.25 -3.01
C HIS A 17 8.53 -15.58 -2.41
N GLU A 18 9.46 -16.50 -2.14
CA GLU A 18 9.13 -17.74 -1.44
C GLU A 18 8.61 -17.47 -0.03
N HIS A 19 9.20 -16.52 0.71
CA HIS A 19 8.71 -16.10 2.02
C HIS A 19 7.32 -15.47 1.92
N ALA A 20 7.06 -14.66 0.89
CA ALA A 20 5.74 -14.10 0.66
C ALA A 20 4.67 -15.19 0.41
N LYS A 21 5.01 -16.25 -0.33
CA LYS A 21 4.12 -17.41 -0.52
C LYS A 21 3.86 -18.15 0.79
N ASP A 22 4.88 -18.32 1.63
CA ASP A 22 4.73 -18.97 2.94
C ASP A 22 3.78 -18.17 3.86
N VAL A 23 3.92 -16.85 3.90
CA VAL A 23 2.99 -15.97 4.61
C VAL A 23 1.58 -16.06 4.02
N ALA A 24 1.43 -16.05 2.70
CA ALA A 24 0.12 -16.18 2.04
C ALA A 24 -0.57 -17.52 2.34
N ARG A 25 0.18 -18.63 2.37
CA ARG A 25 -0.34 -19.96 2.78
C ARG A 25 -0.80 -19.97 4.23
N ALA A 26 -0.02 -19.37 5.13
CA ALA A 26 -0.38 -19.28 6.54
C ALA A 26 -1.63 -18.44 6.77
N LEU A 27 -1.77 -17.32 6.05
CA LEU A 27 -2.99 -16.50 6.07
C LEU A 27 -4.19 -17.29 5.53
N ARG A 28 -4.02 -18.05 4.44
CA ARG A 28 -5.07 -18.92 3.92
C ARG A 28 -5.51 -19.98 4.93
N ALA A 29 -4.57 -20.61 5.64
CA ALA A 29 -4.90 -21.59 6.67
C ALA A 29 -5.75 -20.96 7.78
N ARG A 30 -5.40 -19.75 8.24
CA ARG A 30 -6.19 -19.02 9.24
C ARG A 30 -7.58 -18.62 8.74
N CYS A 31 -7.71 -18.23 7.48
CA CYS A 31 -9.02 -18.00 6.85
C CYS A 31 -9.89 -19.26 6.92
N LEU A 32 -9.33 -20.43 6.58
CA LEU A 32 -10.05 -21.71 6.61
C LEU A 32 -10.44 -22.13 8.03
N GLU A 33 -9.53 -21.96 9.00
CA GLU A 33 -9.80 -22.27 10.41
C GLU A 33 -10.91 -21.41 11.02
N ARG A 34 -10.98 -20.14 10.63
CA ARG A 34 -11.96 -19.17 11.12
C ARG A 34 -13.21 -19.04 10.25
N ASN A 35 -13.30 -19.81 9.17
CA ASN A 35 -14.36 -19.74 8.18
C ASN A 35 -14.57 -18.30 7.61
N ILE A 36 -13.45 -17.63 7.33
CA ILE A 36 -13.39 -16.28 6.76
C ILE A 36 -13.08 -16.42 5.27
N ASP A 37 -13.83 -15.73 4.41
CA ASP A 37 -13.68 -15.90 2.96
C ASP A 37 -12.46 -15.17 2.38
N SER A 38 -11.95 -14.16 3.10
CA SER A 38 -10.99 -13.19 2.60
C SER A 38 -9.87 -12.91 3.59
N ILE A 39 -8.63 -12.81 3.11
CA ILE A 39 -7.52 -12.34 3.96
C ILE A 39 -7.70 -10.88 4.39
N PHE A 40 -8.52 -10.08 3.68
CA PHE A 40 -8.78 -8.68 4.07
C PHE A 40 -9.61 -8.54 5.34
N GLU A 41 -10.24 -9.62 5.79
CA GLU A 41 -11.04 -9.68 7.02
C GLU A 41 -10.23 -10.25 8.21
N LEU A 42 -8.99 -10.69 7.98
CA LEU A 42 -8.10 -11.15 9.04
C LEU A 42 -7.36 -9.99 9.69
N ASP A 43 -7.43 -9.90 11.01
CA ASP A 43 -6.64 -8.95 11.81
C ASP A 43 -5.13 -9.08 11.54
N GLU A 44 -4.65 -10.31 11.36
CA GLU A 44 -3.24 -10.58 11.04
C GLU A 44 -2.79 -10.03 9.68
N PHE A 45 -3.74 -9.71 8.80
CA PHE A 45 -3.46 -9.04 7.55
C PHE A 45 -3.89 -7.58 7.55
N THR A 46 -4.80 -7.10 8.40
CA THR A 46 -5.12 -5.67 8.45
C THR A 46 -4.13 -4.91 9.33
N ASP A 47 -3.83 -5.43 10.51
CA ASP A 47 -2.87 -4.86 11.47
C ASP A 47 -1.42 -5.12 11.04
N GLU A 48 -0.60 -4.06 11.04
CA GLU A 48 0.82 -4.13 10.66
C GLU A 48 1.69 -4.84 11.71
N ALA A 49 1.37 -4.69 13.00
CA ALA A 49 2.10 -5.34 14.08
C ALA A 49 1.88 -6.87 14.05
N LEU A 50 0.62 -7.30 13.91
CA LEU A 50 0.28 -8.72 13.80
C LEU A 50 0.84 -9.35 12.52
N PHE A 51 0.80 -8.62 11.41
CA PHE A 51 1.39 -9.06 10.15
C PHE A 51 2.90 -9.26 10.27
N THR A 52 3.58 -8.31 10.91
CA THR A 52 5.04 -8.39 11.14
C THR A 52 5.37 -9.58 12.03
N GLN A 53 4.65 -9.75 13.14
CA GLN A 53 4.84 -10.87 14.06
C GLN A 53 4.66 -12.24 13.37
N LEU A 54 3.60 -12.39 12.56
CA LEU A 54 3.36 -13.60 11.79
C LEU A 54 4.49 -13.85 10.79
N GLY A 55 4.88 -12.81 10.07
CA GLY A 55 5.92 -12.89 9.05
C GLY A 55 7.31 -13.19 9.63
N GLU A 56 7.64 -12.69 10.81
CA GLU A 56 8.90 -12.99 11.50
C GLU A 56 8.89 -14.41 12.07
N SER A 57 7.77 -14.84 12.65
CA SER A 57 7.61 -16.20 13.15
C SER A 57 7.81 -17.25 12.05
N LEU A 58 7.19 -17.04 10.88
CA LEU A 58 7.35 -17.94 9.73
C LEU A 58 8.76 -17.91 9.16
N LEU A 59 9.39 -16.73 9.16
CA LEU A 59 10.76 -16.61 8.69
C LEU A 59 11.73 -17.39 9.60
N GLY A 60 11.57 -17.25 10.91
CA GLY A 60 12.34 -18.00 11.92
C GLY A 60 12.14 -19.52 11.79
N ALA A 61 10.91 -19.97 11.52
CA ALA A 61 10.61 -21.39 11.32
C ALA A 61 11.20 -21.95 10.01
N SER A 62 11.30 -21.14 8.96
CA SER A 62 11.81 -21.55 7.66
C SER A 62 13.33 -21.73 7.59
N GLY A 63 14.07 -21.22 8.57
CA GLY A 63 15.54 -21.23 8.58
C GLY A 63 16.19 -20.32 7.53
N ARG A 64 15.42 -19.47 6.83
CA ARG A 64 15.93 -18.51 5.85
C ARG A 64 16.51 -17.28 6.55
N VAL A 65 17.55 -16.69 5.97
CA VAL A 65 18.24 -15.52 6.52
C VAL A 65 17.85 -14.28 5.72
N PRO A 66 17.06 -13.35 6.30
CA PRO A 66 16.70 -12.12 5.60
C PRO A 66 17.90 -11.24 5.33
N ALA A 67 17.83 -10.48 4.23
CA ALA A 67 18.72 -9.34 4.06
C ALA A 67 18.54 -8.35 5.22
N LYS A 68 19.63 -7.71 5.66
CA LYS A 68 19.61 -6.75 6.80
C LYS A 68 18.63 -5.58 6.61
N SER A 69 18.29 -5.25 5.37
CA SER A 69 17.35 -4.19 5.01
C SER A 69 15.91 -4.66 4.86
N PHE A 70 15.64 -5.95 4.99
CA PHE A 70 14.30 -6.51 4.84
C PHE A 70 13.40 -6.10 6.01
N LYS A 71 12.18 -5.68 5.66
CA LYS A 71 11.13 -5.31 6.61
C LYS A 71 9.79 -5.81 6.08
N HIS A 72 8.92 -6.30 6.96
CA HIS A 72 7.53 -6.65 6.68
C HIS A 72 6.63 -5.42 6.50
N SER A 73 7.11 -4.47 5.70
CA SER A 73 6.44 -3.21 5.38
C SER A 73 5.16 -3.40 4.55
N ALA A 74 4.38 -2.33 4.40
CA ALA A 74 3.27 -2.24 3.45
C ALA A 74 3.63 -2.71 2.02
N HIS A 75 4.88 -2.50 1.58
CA HIS A 75 5.34 -3.00 0.28
C HIS A 75 5.44 -4.53 0.26
N PHE A 76 5.99 -5.16 1.31
CA PHE A 76 6.03 -6.61 1.41
C PHE A 76 4.61 -7.20 1.53
N LYS A 77 3.73 -6.53 2.26
CA LYS A 77 2.30 -6.87 2.36
C LYS A 77 1.60 -6.87 0.99
N SER A 78 1.93 -5.92 0.10
CA SER A 78 1.45 -5.92 -1.28
C SER A 78 1.96 -7.11 -2.10
N ILE A 79 3.19 -7.56 -1.85
CA ILE A 79 3.74 -8.76 -2.51
C ILE A 79 3.01 -10.01 -2.02
N VAL A 80 2.81 -10.14 -0.70
CA VAL A 80 2.03 -11.24 -0.11
C VAL A 80 0.62 -11.29 -0.69
N LYS A 81 -0.05 -10.15 -0.83
CA LYS A 81 -1.36 -10.06 -1.50
C LYS A 81 -1.30 -10.57 -2.94
N HIS A 82 -0.33 -10.12 -3.72
CA HIS A 82 -0.17 -10.56 -5.10
C HIS A 82 0.03 -12.08 -5.20
N GLU A 83 0.90 -12.65 -4.36
CA GLU A 83 1.13 -14.11 -4.31
C GLU A 83 -0.12 -14.86 -3.83
N TYR A 84 -0.87 -14.32 -2.86
CA TYR A 84 -2.13 -14.89 -2.41
C TYR A 84 -3.17 -14.92 -3.53
N ASP A 85 -3.37 -13.79 -4.22
CA ASP A 85 -4.31 -13.68 -5.34
C ASP A 85 -3.88 -14.60 -6.50
N ALA A 86 -2.58 -14.73 -6.77
CA ALA A 86 -2.05 -15.65 -7.78
C ALA A 86 -2.27 -17.13 -7.44
N MET A 87 -2.24 -17.50 -6.15
CA MET A 87 -2.44 -18.88 -5.70
C MET A 87 -3.91 -19.25 -5.48
N TYR A 88 -4.75 -18.29 -5.08
CA TYR A 88 -6.11 -18.56 -4.58
C TYR A 88 -7.21 -17.68 -5.19
N GLY A 89 -6.87 -16.67 -6.00
CA GLY A 89 -7.81 -15.69 -6.55
C GLY A 89 -8.79 -16.25 -7.58
N ASP A 90 -8.36 -17.18 -8.43
CA ASP A 90 -9.19 -17.77 -9.50
C ASP A 90 -10.34 -18.65 -8.97
N VAL A 91 -10.28 -19.08 -7.70
CA VAL A 91 -11.29 -19.98 -7.11
C VAL A 91 -12.59 -19.24 -6.74
N ARG A 92 -12.57 -17.89 -6.62
CA ARG A 92 -13.77 -17.10 -6.25
C ARG A 92 -14.59 -16.63 -7.44
N GLU A 93 -14.04 -16.51 -8.65
CA GLU A 93 -14.80 -16.05 -9.83
C GLU A 93 -15.65 -17.15 -10.50
N SER A 94 -15.56 -18.40 -10.04
CA SER A 94 -16.29 -19.54 -10.63
C SER A 94 -17.52 -20.01 -9.85
N LYS A 95 -17.89 -19.34 -8.75
CA LYS A 95 -19.03 -19.74 -7.89
C LYS A 95 -20.31 -18.91 -8.07
N SER A 96 -20.36 -18.02 -9.04
CA SER A 96 -21.51 -17.12 -9.25
C SER A 96 -22.04 -17.10 -10.68
N ASP A 97 -22.10 -18.25 -11.36
CA ASP A 97 -23.03 -18.41 -12.47
C ASP A 97 -23.40 -19.89 -12.70
N SER A 98 -24.71 -20.14 -12.78
CA SER A 98 -25.39 -21.38 -13.22
C SER A 98 -25.70 -22.45 -12.16
N GLU A 99 -26.61 -22.12 -11.24
CA GLU A 99 -27.76 -23.01 -11.01
C GLU A 99 -28.69 -22.90 -12.21
N GLU A 100 -28.65 -23.87 -13.13
CA GLU A 100 -29.80 -24.14 -14.01
C GLU A 100 -29.95 -25.66 -14.18
N LEU A 101 -31.11 -26.13 -13.73
CA LEU A 101 -31.60 -27.51 -13.83
C LEU A 101 -31.96 -27.85 -15.29
N ALA A 102 -31.31 -28.84 -15.90
CA ALA A 102 -31.93 -29.72 -16.89
C ALA A 102 -31.15 -31.03 -17.09
N SER A 103 -31.88 -32.14 -17.15
CA SER A 103 -31.44 -33.54 -17.12
C SER A 103 -31.13 -34.11 -18.54
N PRO A 104 -30.88 -35.43 -18.76
CA PRO A 104 -29.59 -35.94 -19.23
C PRO A 104 -29.63 -36.61 -20.61
N ARG A 105 -28.62 -36.42 -21.46
CA ARG A 105 -28.34 -37.35 -22.59
C ARG A 105 -26.85 -37.62 -22.78
N LYS A 106 -26.49 -38.91 -22.63
CA LYS A 106 -25.29 -39.60 -23.16
C LYS A 106 -25.11 -39.24 -24.65
N SER A 107 -23.94 -39.05 -25.28
CA SER A 107 -22.57 -39.64 -25.23
C SER A 107 -21.77 -39.03 -26.44
N PRO A 108 -20.49 -39.35 -26.79
CA PRO A 108 -19.27 -39.81 -26.08
C PRO A 108 -18.06 -38.81 -26.29
N PRO A 109 -16.81 -39.07 -25.87
CA PRO A 109 -15.78 -38.02 -25.77
C PRO A 109 -15.01 -37.82 -27.08
N THR A 110 -14.77 -36.57 -27.47
CA THR A 110 -13.82 -36.24 -28.53
C THR A 110 -12.72 -35.34 -27.96
N ARG A 111 -11.52 -35.91 -27.94
CA ARG A 111 -10.29 -35.28 -27.48
C ARG A 111 -9.76 -34.34 -28.56
N THR A 112 -9.10 -33.28 -28.11
CA THR A 112 -8.11 -32.42 -28.81
C THR A 112 -8.61 -31.17 -29.56
N SER A 113 -8.52 -30.02 -28.89
CA SER A 113 -7.57 -28.95 -29.25
C SER A 113 -7.57 -27.87 -28.15
N PRO A 114 -6.41 -27.34 -27.72
CA PRO A 114 -6.38 -26.18 -26.84
C PRO A 114 -6.68 -24.94 -27.69
N ARG A 115 -7.95 -24.54 -27.72
CA ARG A 115 -8.38 -23.26 -28.26
C ARG A 115 -7.74 -22.16 -27.40
N ARG A 116 -6.73 -21.50 -27.95
CA ARG A 116 -6.07 -20.33 -27.35
C ARG A 116 -7.15 -19.27 -27.06
N ARG A 117 -7.62 -19.23 -25.81
CA ARG A 117 -8.58 -18.25 -25.34
C ARG A 117 -7.85 -16.91 -25.37
N ARG A 118 -8.32 -16.02 -26.24
CA ARG A 118 -7.89 -14.63 -26.27
C ARG A 118 -8.31 -14.07 -24.91
N GLU A 119 -7.34 -13.83 -24.03
CA GLU A 119 -7.58 -13.20 -22.75
C GLU A 119 -8.16 -11.81 -23.02
N ASP A 120 -9.38 -11.60 -22.55
CA ASP A 120 -10.08 -10.33 -22.60
C ASP A 120 -9.33 -9.32 -21.73
N THR A 121 -8.41 -8.58 -22.36
CA THR A 121 -7.62 -7.48 -21.77
C THR A 121 -8.48 -6.31 -21.27
N THR A 122 -9.79 -6.38 -21.43
CA THR A 122 -10.77 -5.36 -21.02
C THR A 122 -10.99 -5.33 -19.50
N THR A 123 -10.89 -6.46 -18.81
CA THR A 123 -11.18 -6.54 -17.36
C THR A 123 -10.04 -5.99 -16.48
N VAL A 124 -8.79 -6.07 -16.96
CA VAL A 124 -7.62 -5.50 -16.26
C VAL A 124 -7.66 -3.96 -16.33
N PHE A 125 -8.05 -3.39 -17.48
CA PHE A 125 -8.08 -1.94 -17.66
C PHE A 125 -9.14 -1.25 -16.78
N GLU A 126 -10.32 -1.86 -16.64
CA GLU A 126 -11.40 -1.38 -15.74
C GLU A 126 -10.96 -1.37 -14.26
N ARG A 127 -10.25 -2.42 -13.81
CA ARG A 127 -9.77 -2.53 -12.42
C ARG A 127 -8.65 -1.53 -12.08
N TRP A 128 -7.86 -1.12 -13.08
CA TRP A 128 -6.88 -0.03 -12.94
C TRP A 128 -7.53 1.35 -12.93
N LYS A 129 -8.61 1.53 -13.69
CA LYS A 129 -9.35 2.80 -13.78
C LYS A 129 -9.98 3.20 -12.44
N ALA A 130 -10.42 2.24 -11.64
CA ALA A 130 -10.91 2.48 -10.28
C ALA A 130 -9.79 2.91 -9.30
N ARG A 131 -8.57 2.38 -9.44
CA ARG A 131 -7.41 2.77 -8.61
C ARG A 131 -6.88 4.17 -8.96
N LEU A 132 -7.00 4.59 -10.23
CA LEU A 132 -6.64 5.92 -10.67
C LEU A 132 -7.51 7.03 -10.05
N ARG A 133 -8.81 6.78 -9.87
CA ARG A 133 -9.72 7.75 -9.22
C ARG A 133 -9.39 7.99 -7.75
N VAL A 134 -9.06 6.93 -7.01
CA VAL A 134 -8.64 7.06 -5.60
C VAL A 134 -7.33 7.85 -5.49
N LEU A 135 -6.42 7.69 -6.45
CA LEU A 135 -5.18 8.46 -6.48
C LEU A 135 -5.43 9.95 -6.76
N GLU A 136 -6.40 10.25 -7.63
CA GLU A 136 -6.83 11.62 -7.95
C GLU A 136 -7.45 12.33 -6.73
N ASP A 137 -8.30 11.63 -5.96
CA ASP A 137 -8.89 12.17 -4.72
C ASP A 137 -7.83 12.43 -3.64
N VAL A 138 -6.81 11.56 -3.53
CA VAL A 138 -5.71 11.77 -2.57
C VAL A 138 -4.84 12.95 -2.99
N ILE A 139 -4.51 13.07 -4.28
CA ILE A 139 -3.70 14.19 -4.80
C ILE A 139 -4.43 15.52 -4.60
N THR A 140 -5.73 15.57 -4.89
CA THR A 140 -6.54 16.79 -4.71
C THR A 140 -6.66 17.17 -3.24
N PHE A 141 -6.85 16.20 -2.34
CA PHE A 141 -6.88 16.46 -0.90
C PHE A 141 -5.54 17.00 -0.38
N VAL A 142 -4.42 16.39 -0.77
CA VAL A 142 -3.08 16.85 -0.38
C VAL A 142 -2.78 18.24 -0.95
N ALA A 143 -3.18 18.51 -2.20
CA ALA A 143 -3.02 19.82 -2.81
C ALA A 143 -3.83 20.90 -2.07
N LEU A 144 -5.07 20.59 -1.68
CA LEU A 144 -5.91 21.49 -0.87
C LEU A 144 -5.28 21.78 0.49
N LEU A 145 -4.76 20.75 1.18
CA LEU A 145 -4.06 20.94 2.45
C LEU A 145 -2.81 21.81 2.31
N ALA A 146 -2.04 21.62 1.24
CA ALA A 146 -0.86 22.44 0.97
C ALA A 146 -1.23 23.90 0.71
N VAL A 147 -2.29 24.17 -0.06
CA VAL A 147 -2.79 25.54 -0.29
C VAL A 147 -3.26 26.18 1.02
N CYS A 148 -4.03 25.46 1.83
CA CYS A 148 -4.46 25.95 3.15
C CYS A 148 -3.27 26.22 4.08
N PHE A 149 -2.24 25.37 4.06
CA PHE A 149 -1.03 25.54 4.85
C PHE A 149 -0.24 26.80 4.44
N VAL A 150 -0.02 27.00 3.14
CA VAL A 150 0.65 28.20 2.62
C VAL A 150 -0.18 29.45 2.89
N ALA A 151 -1.50 29.41 2.72
CA ALA A 151 -2.38 30.52 3.07
C ALA A 151 -2.31 30.85 4.57
N GLY A 152 -2.23 29.84 5.43
CA GLY A 152 -2.04 30.00 6.87
C GLY A 152 -0.71 30.67 7.23
N ILE A 153 0.39 30.27 6.58
CA ILE A 153 1.70 30.93 6.76
C ILE A 153 1.63 32.40 6.34
N LEU A 154 1.06 32.69 5.18
CA LEU A 154 0.91 34.08 4.71
C LEU A 154 0.04 34.93 5.65
N LEU A 155 -1.02 34.35 6.23
CA LEU A 155 -1.83 35.01 7.25
C LEU A 155 -1.04 35.28 8.53
N CYS A 156 -0.20 34.34 8.96
CA CYS A 156 0.69 34.54 10.11
C CYS A 156 1.73 35.64 9.84
N ASP A 157 2.36 35.65 8.66
CA ASP A 157 3.33 36.68 8.27
C ASP A 157 2.69 38.08 8.18
N VAL A 158 1.47 38.18 7.66
CA VAL A 158 0.72 39.45 7.62
C VAL A 158 0.33 39.90 9.03
N CYS A 159 -0.11 38.98 9.90
CA CYS A 159 -0.42 39.30 11.29
C CYS A 159 0.83 39.77 12.04
N GLU A 160 1.97 39.10 11.87
CA GLU A 160 3.23 39.46 12.55
C GLU A 160 3.75 40.82 12.07
N ASN A 161 3.69 41.10 10.77
CA ASN A 161 4.04 42.42 10.23
C ASN A 161 3.12 43.53 10.76
N HIS A 162 1.81 43.28 10.86
CA HIS A 162 0.86 44.28 11.36
C HIS A 162 1.02 44.53 12.88
N PHE A 163 1.33 43.49 13.65
CA PHE A 163 1.69 43.63 15.06
C PHE A 163 3.01 44.40 15.25
N GLN A 164 4.00 44.21 14.38
CA GLN A 164 5.25 44.98 14.43
C GLN A 164 5.06 46.46 14.03
N GLU A 165 4.17 46.76 13.09
CA GLU A 165 3.79 48.15 12.76
C GLU A 165 3.06 48.84 13.92
N LEU A 166 2.17 48.13 14.63
CA LEU A 166 1.48 48.63 15.82
C LEU A 166 2.40 48.75 17.05
N ALA A 167 3.44 47.92 17.14
CA ALA A 167 4.44 47.95 18.21
C ALA A 167 5.57 48.96 17.95
N LYS A 168 5.67 49.51 16.74
CA LYS A 168 6.61 50.59 16.43
C LYS A 168 6.15 51.84 17.20
N PRO A 169 6.95 52.36 18.16
CA PRO A 169 6.57 53.58 18.85
C PRO A 169 6.42 54.67 17.80
N ALA A 170 5.29 55.39 17.82
CA ALA A 170 5.10 56.57 17.01
C ALA A 170 6.27 57.51 17.30
N THR A 171 7.24 57.56 16.39
CA THR A 171 8.24 58.62 16.36
C THR A 171 7.46 59.89 16.14
N ARG A 172 7.24 60.61 17.24
CA ARG A 172 6.79 61.98 17.31
C ARG A 172 7.82 62.82 16.54
N GLU A 173 7.68 62.87 15.22
CA GLU A 173 8.09 64.02 14.44
C GLU A 173 7.10 65.13 14.79
N ASP A 174 7.44 65.95 15.78
CA ASP A 174 6.87 67.28 16.01
C ASP A 174 7.69 67.94 17.12
N ASP A 175 8.80 68.55 16.73
CA ASP A 175 9.02 70.00 16.80
C ASP A 175 10.52 70.30 16.79
N ALA A 176 10.98 70.72 15.61
CA ALA A 176 12.15 71.57 15.52
C ALA A 176 11.84 72.87 16.24
N SER A 177 12.44 73.10 17.42
CA SER A 177 12.56 74.44 17.99
C SER A 177 13.88 75.03 17.51
N PRO A 178 13.91 75.93 16.51
CA PRO A 178 14.98 76.90 16.42
C PRO A 178 14.74 77.94 17.53
N PHE A 179 15.79 78.60 18.01
CA PHE A 179 15.80 79.54 19.15
C PHE A 179 15.86 78.81 20.52
N ALA A 180 16.85 79.04 21.39
CA ALA A 180 17.71 80.20 21.57
C ALA A 180 19.14 79.85 22.03
N THR A 181 20.13 80.51 21.41
CA THR A 181 21.49 80.80 21.91
C THR A 181 21.47 81.93 22.95
N PRO A 182 22.62 82.32 23.53
CA PRO A 182 23.61 81.59 24.32
C PRO A 182 23.53 81.91 25.84
#